data_AF-A0A8T8I9A1-F1
#
_entry.id   AF-A0A8T8I9A1-F1
#
_cell.length_a   1.000
_cell.length_b   1.000
_cell.length_c   1.000
_cell.angle_alpha   90.00
_cell.angle_beta   90.00
_cell.angle_gamma   90.00
#
_symmetry.space_group_name_H-M   'P 1'
#
loop_
_entity.id
_entity.type
_entity.pdbx_description
1 polymer ?
#
loop_
_entity_poly.entity_id
_entity_poly.type
_entity_poly.pdbx_seq_one_letter_code
_entity_poly.pdbx_strand_id
1 'polypeptide(L)'
;MESEILAFSQFKSEPQAIETLRLKAHRQVNEQYALMSFDERDDTGFGVLANVAHNETVICQYGTITTLEQVDYALMQAGVVVSDLFDAMEQYNLTNVWEKLSLRHQAYTNSGVYIYVPEGMCLDVTCYFVQDNSVVEDLIKSVIIVKGKNAHVNVTYHQLSVGENHNQYHLEIVEIDEMAC
;
A
#
# COMPACT_ATOMS: atom_id res chain seq x y z
N MET A 1 -15.11 -6.88 -14.91
CA MET A 1 -14.66 -5.69 -14.17
C MET A 1 -15.35 -5.54 -12.81
N GLU A 2 -16.63 -5.19 -12.65
CA GLU A 2 -17.24 -5.12 -11.30
C GLU A 2 -17.16 -6.44 -10.50
N SER A 3 -17.39 -7.57 -11.17
CA SER A 3 -17.24 -8.91 -10.57
C SER A 3 -15.79 -9.23 -10.17
N GLU A 4 -14.82 -8.68 -10.87
CA GLU A 4 -13.39 -8.87 -10.59
C GLU A 4 -12.95 -8.00 -9.42
N ILE A 5 -13.47 -6.77 -9.31
CA ILE A 5 -13.26 -5.89 -8.15
C ILE A 5 -13.79 -6.56 -6.87
N LEU A 6 -14.99 -7.16 -6.95
CA LEU A 6 -15.55 -7.92 -5.83
C LEU A 6 -14.69 -9.14 -5.48
N ALA A 7 -14.25 -9.90 -6.49
CA ALA A 7 -13.38 -11.06 -6.27
C ALA A 7 -12.04 -10.66 -5.63
N PHE A 8 -11.45 -9.54 -6.07
CA PHE A 8 -10.23 -8.98 -5.50
C PHE A 8 -10.42 -8.57 -4.03
N SER A 9 -11.46 -7.78 -3.74
CA SER A 9 -11.82 -7.35 -2.38
C SER A 9 -11.96 -8.54 -1.42
N GLN A 10 -12.70 -9.57 -1.86
CA GLN A 10 -12.87 -10.81 -1.11
C GLN A 10 -11.57 -11.59 -0.93
N PHE A 11 -10.72 -11.64 -1.97
CA PHE A 11 -9.44 -12.32 -1.92
C PHE A 11 -8.45 -11.64 -0.96
N LYS A 12 -8.45 -10.31 -0.90
CA LYS A 12 -7.66 -9.50 0.04
C LYS A 12 -8.32 -9.32 1.41
N SER A 13 -9.45 -10.00 1.65
CA SER A 13 -10.21 -9.92 2.91
C SER A 13 -10.57 -8.48 3.31
N GLU A 14 -10.82 -7.60 2.35
CA GLU A 14 -11.13 -6.19 2.62
C GLU A 14 -12.46 -6.03 3.40
N PRO A 15 -12.57 -5.01 4.28
CA PRO A 15 -13.83 -4.67 4.90
C PRO A 15 -14.91 -4.28 3.86
N GLN A 16 -16.17 -4.68 4.09
CA GLN A 16 -17.31 -4.40 3.20
C GLN A 16 -17.49 -2.90 2.89
N ALA A 17 -17.10 -2.02 3.80
CA ALA A 17 -17.14 -0.57 3.57
C ALA A 17 -16.17 -0.14 2.44
N ILE A 18 -14.95 -0.71 2.42
CA ILE A 18 -13.94 -0.43 1.40
C ILE A 18 -14.34 -1.06 0.06
N GLU A 19 -14.90 -2.27 0.07
CA GLU A 19 -15.49 -2.90 -1.12
C GLU A 19 -16.53 -1.98 -1.79
N THR A 20 -17.41 -1.40 -0.97
CA THR A 20 -18.44 -0.47 -1.44
C THR A 20 -17.84 0.80 -2.04
N LEU A 21 -16.78 1.34 -1.42
CA LEU A 21 -16.05 2.50 -1.93
C LEU A 21 -15.35 2.19 -3.25
N ARG A 22 -14.71 1.02 -3.39
CA ARG A 22 -14.11 0.56 -4.66
C ARG A 22 -15.12 0.54 -5.80
N LEU A 23 -16.26 -0.11 -5.60
CA LEU A 23 -17.32 -0.18 -6.61
C LEU A 23 -17.86 1.20 -6.97
N LYS A 24 -18.08 2.04 -5.96
CA LYS A 24 -18.54 3.42 -6.16
C LYS A 24 -17.51 4.25 -6.93
N ALA A 25 -16.22 4.07 -6.65
CA ALA A 25 -15.13 4.76 -7.32
C ALA A 25 -14.98 4.27 -8.76
N HIS A 26 -14.99 2.95 -8.98
CA HIS A 26 -14.95 2.32 -10.30
C HIS A 26 -16.03 2.88 -11.25
N ARG A 27 -17.28 2.98 -10.77
CA ARG A 27 -18.40 3.55 -11.56
C ARG A 27 -18.21 5.01 -11.94
N GLN A 28 -17.37 5.75 -11.21
CA GLN A 28 -17.09 7.16 -11.46
C GLN A 28 -15.82 7.36 -12.29
N VAL A 29 -14.90 6.40 -12.30
CA VAL A 29 -13.73 6.45 -13.19
C VAL A 29 -14.23 6.21 -14.61
N ASN A 30 -14.09 7.23 -15.48
CA ASN A 30 -14.44 7.12 -16.90
C ASN A 30 -13.81 5.87 -17.52
N GLU A 31 -14.62 5.12 -18.30
CA GLU A 31 -14.27 3.85 -19.00
C GLU A 31 -13.01 3.91 -19.90
N GLN A 32 -12.41 5.09 -20.06
CA GLN A 32 -11.25 5.33 -20.92
C GLN A 32 -9.92 4.81 -20.32
N TYR A 33 -9.90 4.43 -19.04
CA TYR A 33 -8.74 3.82 -18.37
C TYR A 33 -9.00 2.33 -18.09
N ALA A 34 -9.02 1.51 -19.15
CA ALA A 34 -8.97 0.07 -18.99
C ALA A 34 -7.59 -0.30 -18.41
N LEU A 35 -7.55 -0.66 -17.13
CA LEU A 35 -6.36 -1.21 -16.48
C LEU A 35 -6.41 -2.73 -16.58
N MET A 36 -5.26 -3.33 -16.86
CA MET A 36 -5.09 -4.77 -16.72
C MET A 36 -4.48 -5.00 -15.35
N SER A 37 -5.35 -5.11 -14.33
CA SER A 37 -4.95 -5.52 -12.99
C SER A 37 -5.48 -6.93 -12.75
N PHE A 38 -4.69 -7.93 -13.11
CA PHE A 38 -4.94 -9.32 -12.75
C PHE A 38 -3.78 -9.76 -11.85
N ASP A 39 -4.07 -10.13 -10.60
CA ASP A 39 -3.08 -10.63 -9.64
C ASP A 39 -2.61 -12.02 -10.11
N GLU A 40 -1.72 -12.02 -11.10
CA GLU A 40 -1.02 -13.19 -11.63
C GLU A 40 0.18 -13.46 -10.73
N ARG A 41 -0.06 -14.09 -9.57
CA ARG A 41 1.01 -14.36 -8.59
C ARG A 41 2.19 -15.11 -9.22
N ASP A 42 3.37 -14.51 -9.06
CA ASP A 42 4.66 -15.18 -9.11
C ASP A 42 5.00 -15.61 -7.67
N ASP A 43 5.15 -16.92 -7.45
CA ASP A 43 5.46 -17.54 -6.15
C ASP A 43 6.96 -17.44 -5.80
N THR A 44 7.75 -16.77 -6.64
CA THR A 44 9.19 -16.66 -6.54
C THR A 44 9.55 -15.36 -5.83
N GLY A 45 9.32 -15.34 -4.51
CA GLY A 45 9.81 -14.27 -3.65
C GLY A 45 11.31 -14.02 -3.85
N PHE A 46 11.65 -13.07 -4.73
CA PHE A 46 13.01 -12.65 -4.97
C PHE A 46 13.45 -11.83 -3.76
N GLY A 47 14.13 -12.50 -2.83
CA GLY A 47 14.80 -11.88 -1.69
C GLY A 47 15.92 -10.95 -2.14
N VAL A 48 15.58 -9.70 -2.49
CA VAL A 48 16.55 -8.67 -2.88
C VAL A 48 16.62 -7.60 -1.79
N LEU A 49 17.04 -7.95 -0.57
CA LEU A 49 17.51 -6.98 0.42
C LEU A 49 18.52 -7.64 1.38
N ALA A 50 19.66 -8.09 0.86
CA ALA A 50 20.68 -8.80 1.65
C ALA A 50 21.50 -7.90 2.61
N ASN A 51 21.20 -6.60 2.73
CA ASN A 51 21.98 -5.64 3.54
C ASN A 51 21.10 -4.54 4.17
N VAL A 52 19.93 -4.85 4.70
CA VAL A 52 19.17 -3.88 5.52
C VAL A 52 19.72 -3.90 6.94
N ALA A 53 20.09 -2.74 7.47
CA ALA A 53 20.56 -2.64 8.84
C ALA A 53 19.40 -2.94 9.80
N HIS A 54 19.64 -3.71 10.87
CA HIS A 54 18.58 -4.17 11.79
C HIS A 54 17.88 -3.03 12.56
N ASN A 55 18.46 -1.83 12.57
CA ASN A 55 17.95 -0.65 13.25
C ASN A 55 17.23 0.33 12.31
N GLU A 56 17.02 -0.03 11.05
CA GLU A 56 16.27 0.78 10.09
C GLU A 56 14.85 0.26 9.95
N THR A 57 13.87 1.17 9.85
CA THR A 57 12.50 0.80 9.51
C THR A 57 12.39 0.67 7.99
N VAL A 58 12.11 -0.53 7.51
CA VAL A 58 12.12 -0.86 6.08
C VAL A 58 10.93 -1.72 5.72
N ILE A 59 10.30 -1.41 4.58
CA ILE A 59 9.30 -2.26 3.95
C ILE A 59 9.66 -2.51 2.48
N CYS A 60 9.54 -3.75 2.03
CA CYS A 60 9.82 -4.15 0.65
C CYS A 60 8.61 -4.85 0.05
N GLN A 61 8.16 -4.37 -1.10
CA GLN A 61 7.05 -4.94 -1.84
C GLN A 61 7.47 -5.25 -3.27
N TYR A 62 7.24 -6.49 -3.70
CA TYR A 62 7.45 -6.98 -5.05
C TYR A 62 6.09 -7.27 -5.68
N GLY A 63 5.74 -6.50 -6.72
CA GLY A 63 4.39 -6.47 -7.26
C GLY A 63 3.38 -6.14 -6.16
N THR A 64 2.43 -7.05 -5.95
CA THR A 64 1.36 -6.97 -4.95
C THR A 64 1.73 -7.63 -3.60
N ILE A 65 2.94 -8.18 -3.48
CA ILE A 65 3.38 -9.00 -2.34
C ILE A 65 4.36 -8.22 -1.46
N THR A 66 4.14 -8.24 -0.15
CA THR A 66 5.12 -7.76 0.82
C THR A 66 6.14 -8.84 1.15
N THR A 67 7.42 -8.54 0.91
CA THR A 67 8.55 -9.48 1.05
C THR A 67 9.39 -9.23 2.30
N LEU A 68 9.36 -8.01 2.83
CA LEU A 68 10.02 -7.64 4.08
C LEU A 68 9.21 -6.56 4.78
N GLU A 69 8.94 -6.77 6.07
CA GLU A 69 8.53 -5.73 7.00
C GLU A 69 9.50 -5.75 8.18
N GLN A 70 10.21 -4.65 8.37
CA GLN A 70 11.14 -4.49 9.48
C GLN A 70 10.84 -3.16 10.14
N VAL A 71 10.52 -3.20 11.43
CA VAL A 71 10.33 -2.02 12.26
C VAL A 71 11.16 -2.21 13.52
N ASP A 72 11.87 -1.16 13.94
CA ASP A 72 12.61 -1.20 15.19
C ASP A 72 11.68 -1.55 16.36
N TYR A 73 12.10 -2.48 17.22
CA TYR A 73 11.27 -2.99 18.30
C TYR A 73 10.83 -1.89 19.28
N ALA A 74 11.68 -0.89 19.54
CA ALA A 74 11.33 0.23 20.40
C ALA A 74 10.26 1.13 19.75
N LEU A 75 10.31 1.32 18.43
CA LEU A 75 9.28 2.05 17.67
C LEU A 75 7.95 1.29 17.68
N MET A 76 7.98 -0.03 17.46
CA MET A 76 6.78 -0.88 17.56
C MET A 76 6.15 -0.80 18.95
N GLN A 77 6.95 -0.90 20.02
CA GLN A 77 6.47 -0.79 21.40
C GLN A 77 5.91 0.60 21.73
N ALA A 78 6.43 1.64 21.05
CA ALA A 78 5.91 3.00 21.18
C ALA A 78 4.62 3.22 20.38
N GLY A 79 4.17 2.24 19.59
CA GLY A 79 2.92 2.29 18.83
C GLY A 79 3.07 2.70 17.37
N VAL A 80 4.30 2.76 16.84
CA VAL A 80 4.52 2.94 15.39
C VAL A 80 4.08 1.69 14.64
N VAL A 81 3.36 1.89 13.53
CA VAL A 81 2.97 0.82 12.61
C VAL A 81 3.57 1.12 11.25
N VAL A 82 4.26 0.15 10.66
CA VAL A 82 4.61 0.13 9.23
C VAL A 82 4.30 -1.27 8.75
N SER A 83 3.32 -1.40 7.87
CA SER A 83 2.83 -2.71 7.43
C SER A 83 2.19 -2.62 6.04
N ASP A 84 1.95 -3.77 5.42
CA ASP A 84 1.11 -3.92 4.26
C ASP A 84 -0.27 -3.30 4.50
N LEU A 85 -0.77 -2.58 3.50
CA LEU A 85 -2.03 -1.86 3.60
C LEU A 85 -3.22 -2.80 3.83
N PHE A 86 -3.25 -3.98 3.21
CA PHE A 86 -4.36 -4.91 3.35
C PHE A 86 -4.33 -5.60 4.72
N ASP A 87 -3.13 -5.98 5.20
CA ASP A 87 -2.97 -6.52 6.55
C ASP A 87 -3.37 -5.48 7.62
N ALA A 88 -3.05 -4.20 7.40
CA ALA A 88 -3.48 -3.12 8.27
C ALA A 88 -5.01 -2.92 8.26
N MET A 89 -5.71 -3.18 7.14
CA MET A 89 -7.18 -3.08 7.08
C MET A 89 -7.90 -4.16 7.88
N GLU A 90 -7.28 -5.33 8.06
CA GLU A 90 -7.84 -6.36 8.93
C GLU A 90 -7.81 -5.94 10.41
N GLN A 91 -6.83 -5.11 10.78
CA GLN A 91 -6.59 -4.68 12.15
C GLN A 91 -7.23 -3.33 12.50
N TYR A 92 -7.29 -2.41 11.53
CA TYR A 92 -7.69 -1.03 11.73
C TYR A 92 -8.83 -0.63 10.78
N ASN A 93 -9.77 0.19 11.28
CA ASN A 93 -10.80 0.76 10.42
C ASN A 93 -10.23 1.94 9.60
N LEU A 94 -9.75 1.62 8.40
CA LEU A 94 -9.15 2.59 7.49
C LEU A 94 -10.15 3.25 6.53
N THR A 95 -11.46 3.08 6.71
CA THR A 95 -12.48 3.60 5.77
C THR A 95 -12.35 5.10 5.54
N ASN A 96 -12.26 5.90 6.61
CA ASN A 96 -12.15 7.37 6.54
C ASN A 96 -10.86 7.83 5.83
N VAL A 97 -9.83 6.99 5.88
CA VAL A 97 -8.53 7.24 5.28
C VAL A 97 -8.56 6.85 3.80
N TRP A 98 -9.18 5.72 3.47
CA TRP A 98 -9.41 5.25 2.11
C TRP A 98 -10.21 6.24 1.27
N GLU A 99 -11.24 6.88 1.86
CA GLU A 99 -12.04 7.91 1.19
C GLU A 99 -11.23 9.13 0.71
N LYS A 100 -10.02 9.35 1.25
CA LYS A 100 -9.14 10.45 0.84
C LYS A 100 -8.30 10.15 -0.39
N LEU A 101 -8.19 8.88 -0.79
CA LEU A 101 -7.49 8.50 -2.02
C LEU A 101 -8.21 9.07 -3.25
N SER A 102 -7.48 9.24 -4.35
CA SER A 102 -8.12 9.53 -5.64
C SER A 102 -9.07 8.39 -6.06
N LEU A 103 -10.08 8.69 -6.89
CA LEU A 103 -11.03 7.68 -7.37
C LEU A 103 -10.33 6.48 -8.05
N ARG A 104 -9.19 6.72 -8.72
CA ARG A 104 -8.42 5.65 -9.37
C ARG A 104 -7.83 4.69 -8.33
N HIS A 105 -7.20 5.22 -7.28
CA HIS A 105 -6.64 4.40 -6.20
C HIS A 105 -7.73 3.76 -5.34
N GLN A 106 -8.80 4.50 -5.03
CA GLN A 106 -9.96 3.93 -4.34
C GLN A 106 -10.54 2.73 -5.09
N ALA A 107 -10.52 2.72 -6.43
CA ALA A 107 -11.06 1.63 -7.24
C ALA A 107 -10.07 0.47 -7.43
N TYR A 108 -8.81 0.78 -7.74
CA TYR A 108 -7.89 -0.18 -8.34
C TYR A 108 -6.61 -0.45 -7.55
N THR A 109 -6.43 0.13 -6.36
CA THR A 109 -5.24 -0.16 -5.54
C THR A 109 -5.09 -1.66 -5.34
N ASN A 110 -3.98 -2.23 -5.78
CA ASN A 110 -3.65 -3.67 -5.66
C ASN A 110 -2.41 -3.93 -4.81
N SER A 111 -1.75 -2.87 -4.34
CA SER A 111 -0.65 -2.94 -3.39
C SER A 111 -0.60 -1.66 -2.54
N GLY A 112 -0.08 -1.71 -1.32
CA GLY A 112 0.04 -0.50 -0.54
C GLY A 112 0.77 -0.66 0.77
N VAL A 113 1.12 0.47 1.37
CA VAL A 113 1.76 0.53 2.69
C VAL A 113 0.93 1.41 3.59
N TYR A 114 0.70 0.96 4.82
CA TYR A 114 0.15 1.75 5.90
C TYR A 114 1.24 2.12 6.91
N ILE A 115 1.36 3.41 7.21
CA ILE A 115 2.28 3.96 8.19
C ILE A 115 1.47 4.75 9.22
N TYR A 116 1.54 4.36 10.49
CA TYR A 116 1.02 5.15 11.61
C TYR A 116 2.16 5.59 12.53
N VAL A 117 2.19 6.86 12.89
CA VAL A 117 3.19 7.43 13.80
C VAL A 117 2.49 8.19 14.94
N PRO A 118 2.66 7.76 16.21
CA PRO A 118 2.04 8.40 17.38
C PRO A 118 2.46 9.86 17.59
N GLU A 119 1.70 10.57 18.44
CA GLU A 119 1.97 11.97 18.80
C GLU A 119 3.41 12.19 19.28
N GLY A 120 4.06 13.22 18.73
CA GLY A 120 5.39 13.68 19.13
C GLY A 120 6.54 12.76 18.70
N MET A 121 6.28 11.71 17.92
CA MET A 121 7.33 10.80 17.45
C MET A 121 7.91 11.19 16.09
N CYS A 122 9.14 10.76 15.85
CA CYS A 122 9.80 10.86 14.55
C CYS A 122 10.04 9.47 13.98
N LEU A 123 9.71 9.27 12.71
CA LEU A 123 9.97 8.03 11.98
C LEU A 123 10.70 8.32 10.67
N ASP A 124 11.81 7.63 10.46
CA ASP A 124 12.43 7.49 9.14
C ASP A 124 12.11 6.09 8.62
N VAL A 125 11.50 6.00 7.45
CA VAL A 125 11.14 4.72 6.81
C VAL A 125 11.64 4.66 5.38
N THR A 126 12.24 3.53 5.02
CA THR A 126 12.67 3.24 3.65
C THR A 126 11.76 2.19 3.02
N CYS A 127 11.16 2.54 1.89
CA CYS A 127 10.29 1.66 1.13
C CYS A 127 10.97 1.21 -0.17
N TYR A 128 10.96 -0.09 -0.45
CA TYR A 128 11.37 -0.64 -1.73
C TYR A 128 10.13 -1.13 -2.47
N PHE A 129 9.83 -0.52 -3.61
CA PHE A 129 8.71 -0.86 -4.46
C PHE A 129 9.23 -1.42 -5.78
N VAL A 130 9.09 -2.72 -5.97
CA VAL A 130 9.49 -3.41 -7.18
C VAL A 130 8.25 -3.68 -8.02
N GLN A 131 8.18 -3.10 -9.21
CA GLN A 131 7.19 -3.46 -10.22
C GLN A 131 7.59 -4.81 -10.83
N ASP A 132 6.69 -5.80 -10.73
CA ASP A 132 6.82 -7.02 -11.51
C ASP A 132 6.30 -6.78 -12.93
N ASN A 133 7.23 -6.79 -13.89
CA ASN A 133 7.02 -6.72 -15.32
C ASN A 133 7.28 -8.10 -15.98
N SER A 134 7.41 -9.18 -15.21
CA SER A 134 7.41 -10.55 -15.74
C SER A 134 5.98 -11.00 -16.10
N VAL A 135 4.99 -10.46 -15.39
CA VAL A 135 3.55 -10.63 -15.63
C VAL A 135 2.94 -9.40 -16.29
N VAL A 136 1.70 -9.49 -16.77
CA VAL A 136 0.99 -8.37 -17.41
C VAL A 136 0.00 -7.78 -16.41
N GLU A 137 0.52 -7.05 -15.42
CA GLU A 137 -0.26 -6.44 -14.34
C GLU A 137 0.18 -4.99 -14.05
N ASP A 138 -0.75 -4.04 -14.18
CA ASP A 138 -0.58 -2.67 -13.73
C ASP A 138 -0.52 -2.61 -12.19
N LEU A 139 0.44 -1.87 -11.63
CA LEU A 139 0.56 -1.66 -10.18
C LEU A 139 -0.01 -0.30 -9.80
N ILE A 140 -1.13 -0.32 -9.08
CA ILE A 140 -1.74 0.85 -8.47
C ILE A 140 -1.45 0.78 -6.98
N LYS A 141 -0.44 1.54 -6.55
CA LYS A 141 0.10 1.51 -5.18
C LYS A 141 -0.39 2.70 -4.35
N SER A 142 -0.98 2.44 -3.20
CA SER A 142 -1.32 3.48 -2.22
C SER A 142 -0.44 3.42 -0.98
N VAL A 143 0.23 4.52 -0.66
CA VAL A 143 0.93 4.68 0.63
C VAL A 143 0.12 5.64 1.48
N ILE A 144 -0.27 5.17 2.66
CA ILE A 144 -1.13 5.89 3.58
C ILE A 144 -0.32 6.18 4.84
N ILE A 145 -0.16 7.46 5.15
CA ILE A 145 0.58 7.93 6.32
C ILE A 145 -0.39 8.64 7.25
N VAL A 146 -0.58 8.10 8.45
CA VAL A 146 -1.39 8.70 9.51
C VAL A 146 -0.47 9.15 10.64
N LYS A 147 -0.52 10.45 10.96
CA LYS A 147 0.37 11.09 11.92
C LYS A 147 -0.41 11.62 13.12
N GLY A 148 0.02 11.24 14.31
CA GLY A 148 -0.38 11.90 15.54
C GLY A 148 0.09 13.36 15.56
N LYS A 149 -0.46 14.13 16.49
CA LYS A 149 -0.09 15.54 16.65
C LYS A 149 1.42 15.69 16.85
N ASN A 150 2.04 16.69 16.19
CA ASN A 150 3.48 16.93 16.25
C ASN A 150 4.37 15.73 15.86
N ALA A 151 3.83 14.72 15.17
CA ALA A 151 4.63 13.63 14.64
C ALA A 151 5.33 14.07 13.34
N HIS A 152 6.53 13.54 13.11
CA HIS A 152 7.32 13.77 11.91
C HIS A 152 7.64 12.45 11.23
N VAL A 153 7.39 12.36 9.92
CA VAL A 153 7.63 11.15 9.14
C VAL A 153 8.44 11.50 7.91
N ASN A 154 9.57 10.84 7.71
CA ASN A 154 10.35 10.91 6.49
C ASN A 154 10.24 9.57 5.77
N VAL A 155 9.67 9.60 4.57
CA VAL A 155 9.56 8.41 3.71
C VAL A 155 10.55 8.54 2.57
N THR A 156 11.52 7.63 2.52
CA THR A 156 12.36 7.42 1.34
C THR A 156 11.81 6.22 0.59
N TYR A 157 11.51 6.36 -0.70
CA TYR A 157 11.09 5.21 -1.51
C TYR A 157 11.99 5.00 -2.72
N HIS A 158 12.28 3.73 -3.01
CA HIS A 158 12.99 3.28 -4.17
C HIS A 158 12.01 2.56 -5.09
N GLN A 159 11.90 3.04 -6.32
CA GLN A 159 11.11 2.38 -7.34
C GLN A 159 12.04 1.58 -8.26
N LEU A 160 11.75 0.29 -8.40
CA LEU A 160 12.48 -0.67 -9.20
C LEU A 160 11.50 -1.39 -10.14
N SER A 161 12.01 -2.03 -11.18
CA SER A 161 11.21 -2.90 -12.04
C SER A 161 12.01 -4.13 -12.46
N VAL A 162 11.35 -5.28 -12.56
CA VAL A 162 11.94 -6.56 -12.97
C VAL A 162 11.09 -7.18 -14.06
N GLY A 163 11.67 -7.56 -15.20
CA GLY A 163 10.95 -8.13 -16.34
C GLY A 163 10.85 -7.18 -17.54
N GLU A 164 10.15 -7.61 -18.59
CA GLU A 164 10.17 -6.97 -19.91
C GLU A 164 8.82 -6.35 -20.33
N ASN A 165 7.72 -6.67 -19.64
CA ASN A 165 6.42 -6.09 -19.95
C ASN A 165 6.37 -4.59 -19.63
N HIS A 166 5.56 -3.86 -20.39
CA HIS A 166 5.34 -2.42 -20.21
C HIS A 166 4.08 -2.16 -19.37
N ASN A 167 4.14 -2.54 -18.09
CA ASN A 167 3.03 -2.30 -17.17
C ASN A 167 3.04 -0.84 -16.67
N GLN A 168 1.86 -0.32 -16.34
CA GLN A 168 1.74 0.98 -15.70
C GLN A 168 2.02 0.86 -14.20
N TYR A 169 2.83 1.79 -13.69
CA TYR A 169 3.00 2.01 -12.27
C TYR A 169 2.38 3.34 -11.87
N HIS A 170 1.45 3.33 -10.91
CA HIS A 170 0.87 4.53 -10.35
C HIS A 170 0.98 4.49 -8.83
N LEU A 171 1.64 5.49 -8.25
CA LEU A 171 1.81 5.64 -6.81
C LEU A 171 1.07 6.88 -6.34
N GLU A 172 0.21 6.71 -5.33
CA GLU A 172 -0.39 7.81 -4.59
C GLU A 172 0.05 7.70 -3.13
N ILE A 173 0.62 8.79 -2.61
CA ILE A 173 0.96 8.92 -1.19
C ILE A 173 -0.01 9.92 -0.58
N VAL A 174 -0.75 9.49 0.43
CA VAL A 174 -1.68 10.35 1.18
C VAL A 174 -1.21 10.47 2.61
N GLU A 175 -1.01 11.71 3.05
CA GLU A 175 -0.67 12.05 4.42
C GLU A 175 -1.88 12.63 5.14
N ILE A 176 -2.12 12.13 6.35
CA ILE A 176 -3.28 12.46 7.17
C ILE A 176 -2.78 12.78 8.56
N ASP A 177 -3.00 14.02 9.00
CA ASP A 177 -2.93 14.34 10.41
C ASP A 177 -4.15 13.72 11.11
N GLU A 178 -3.91 12.99 12.19
CA GLU A 178 -4.92 12.44 13.07
C GLU A 178 -5.79 13.61 13.55
N MET A 179 -7.03 13.67 13.05
CA MET A 179 -7.98 14.67 13.50
C MET A 179 -8.31 14.33 14.95
N ALA A 180 -8.07 15.27 15.87
CA ALA A 180 -8.62 15.20 17.21
C ALA A 180 -10.12 14.91 17.06
N CYS A 181 -10.54 13.73 17.54
CA CYS A 181 -11.90 13.23 17.44
C CYS A 181 -12.91 14.21 18.05
#